data_AF-A0A848ZHM2-F1
#
_entry.id   AF-A0A848ZHM2-F1
#
_cell.length_a   1.000
_cell.length_b   1.000
_cell.length_c   1.000
_cell.angle_alpha   90.00
_cell.angle_beta   90.00
_cell.angle_gamma   90.00
#
_symmetry.space_group_name_H-M   'P 1'
#
loop_
_entity.id
_entity.type
_entity.pdbx_description
1 polymer ?
#
loop_
_entity_poly.entity_id
_entity_poly.type
_entity_poly.pdbx_seq_one_letter_code
_entity_poly.pdbx_strand_id
1 'polypeptide(L)'
;CVLNPDGMTDIRKVKEILGDHMAIMGDVPAAMFTTGTPDDIYEYIKALVRDVGPTGLLLCPGCDGPINTKPENMEAFVAAGREYGVVA
;
A
#
# COMPACT_ATOMS: atom_id res chain seq x y z
N CYS A 1 13.94 5.70 -10.06
CA CYS A 1 13.24 4.55 -10.69
C CYS A 1 12.16 4.04 -9.74
N VAL A 2 11.09 3.43 -10.27
CA VAL A 2 9.97 2.88 -9.47
C VAL A 2 9.84 1.40 -9.77
N LEU A 3 9.72 0.57 -8.73
CA LEU A 3 9.36 -0.85 -8.83
C LEU A 3 7.89 -1.02 -8.44
N ASN A 4 7.11 -1.67 -9.30
CA ASN A 4 5.72 -2.00 -9.04
C ASN A 4 5.54 -3.53 -9.12
N PRO A 5 5.46 -4.24 -7.98
CA PRO A 5 5.18 -5.68 -7.94
C PRO A 5 3.68 -5.97 -8.13
N ASP A 6 3.33 -7.25 -8.24
CA ASP A 6 2.01 -7.79 -8.61
C ASP A 6 1.12 -8.22 -7.43
N GLY A 7 1.45 -7.81 -6.21
CA GLY A 7 0.68 -8.17 -5.01
C GLY A 7 1.13 -9.46 -4.30
N MET A 8 2.03 -10.22 -4.94
CA MET A 8 2.54 -11.50 -4.41
C MET A 8 4.00 -11.41 -3.94
N THR A 9 4.66 -10.31 -4.25
CA THR A 9 6.06 -10.06 -3.90
C THR A 9 6.19 -9.52 -2.47
N ASP A 10 7.13 -10.04 -1.70
CA ASP A 10 7.44 -9.49 -0.37
C ASP A 10 8.14 -8.13 -0.48
N ILE A 11 7.35 -7.06 -0.41
CA ILE A 11 7.83 -5.67 -0.48
C ILE A 11 8.73 -5.26 0.68
N ARG A 12 8.67 -5.93 1.84
CA ARG A 12 9.57 -5.64 2.98
C ARG A 12 10.97 -6.12 2.66
N LYS A 13 11.07 -7.31 2.07
CA LYS A 13 12.33 -7.84 1.54
C LYS A 13 12.84 -7.00 0.36
N VAL A 14 11.95 -6.47 -0.47
CA VAL A 14 12.34 -5.51 -1.52
C VAL A 14 12.97 -4.26 -0.91
N LYS A 15 12.38 -3.66 0.14
CA LYS A 15 12.97 -2.50 0.82
C LYS A 15 14.33 -2.83 1.46
N GLU A 16 14.48 -4.02 2.06
CA GLU A 16 15.75 -4.50 2.60
C GLU A 16 16.85 -4.58 1.52
N ILE A 17 16.52 -5.13 0.35
CA ILE A 17 17.50 -5.35 -0.74
C ILE A 17 17.80 -4.05 -1.51
N LEU A 18 16.77 -3.28 -1.86
CA LEU A 18 16.89 -2.11 -2.74
C LEU A 18 17.11 -0.79 -1.98
N GLY A 19 16.80 -0.74 -0.69
CA GLY A 19 17.00 0.43 0.15
C GLY A 19 16.39 1.70 -0.45
N ASP A 20 17.24 2.70 -0.70
CA ASP A 20 16.85 4.00 -1.25
C ASP A 20 17.18 4.14 -2.75
N HIS A 21 17.60 3.05 -3.41
CA HIS A 21 17.92 3.07 -4.85
C HIS A 21 16.65 3.08 -5.73
N MET A 22 15.51 2.64 -5.21
CA MET A 22 14.24 2.58 -5.93
C MET A 22 13.07 2.94 -5.00
N ALA A 23 12.11 3.68 -5.54
CA ALA A 23 10.80 3.80 -4.90
C ALA A 23 9.98 2.53 -5.18
N ILE A 24 9.13 2.15 -4.23
CA ILE A 24 8.24 0.99 -4.31
C ILE A 24 6.82 1.53 -4.43
N MET A 25 6.11 1.09 -5.46
CA MET A 25 4.70 1.33 -5.63
C MET A 25 3.94 0.08 -5.20
N GLY A 26 2.93 0.25 -4.33
CA GLY A 26 2.22 -0.86 -3.71
C GLY A 26 2.60 -1.09 -2.24
N ASP A 27 2.09 -2.12 -1.59
CA ASP A 27 1.12 -3.10 -2.10
C ASP A 27 0.05 -3.29 -1.03
N VAL A 28 -1.13 -2.69 -1.23
CA VAL A 28 -2.32 -3.13 -0.51
C VAL A 28 -2.95 -4.27 -1.31
N PRO A 29 -3.10 -5.48 -0.74
CA PRO A 29 -3.60 -6.64 -1.47
C PRO A 29 -4.95 -6.34 -2.13
N ALA A 30 -5.04 -6.53 -3.45
CA ALA A 30 -6.24 -6.19 -4.22
C ALA A 30 -7.52 -6.86 -3.68
N ALA A 31 -7.42 -8.10 -3.19
CA ALA A 31 -8.54 -8.83 -2.61
C ALA A 31 -9.14 -8.11 -1.38
N MET A 32 -8.31 -7.44 -0.56
CA MET A 32 -8.73 -6.75 0.66
C MET A 32 -9.75 -5.64 0.37
N PHE A 33 -9.66 -4.99 -0.80
CA PHE A 33 -10.64 -3.98 -1.23
C PHE A 33 -12.05 -4.55 -1.42
N THR A 34 -12.17 -5.86 -1.68
CA THR A 34 -13.46 -6.52 -1.93
C THR A 34 -13.95 -7.32 -0.73
N THR A 35 -13.05 -8.03 -0.02
CA THR A 35 -13.41 -8.95 1.05
C THR A 35 -13.21 -8.37 2.45
N GLY A 36 -12.27 -7.43 2.61
CA GLY A 36 -11.93 -6.82 3.89
C GLY A 36 -12.92 -5.75 4.35
N THR A 37 -12.58 -5.16 5.49
CA THR A 37 -13.25 -4.03 6.13
C THR A 37 -12.41 -2.74 6.00
N PRO A 38 -13.01 -1.55 6.23
CA PRO A 38 -12.26 -0.30 6.31
C PRO A 38 -11.09 -0.32 7.30
N ASP A 39 -11.27 -0.98 8.44
CA ASP A 39 -10.25 -1.11 9.48
C ASP A 39 -9.07 -1.99 9.01
N ASP A 40 -9.35 -3.07 8.27
CA ASP A 40 -8.30 -3.92 7.68
C ASP A 40 -7.41 -3.11 6.74
N ILE A 41 -8.01 -2.24 5.91
CA ILE A 41 -7.30 -1.35 4.98
C ILE A 41 -6.42 -0.37 5.76
N TYR A 42 -6.98 0.27 6.79
CA TYR A 42 -6.26 1.25 7.63
C TYR A 42 -5.05 0.63 8.32
N GLU A 43 -5.25 -0.49 9.01
CA GLU A 43 -4.18 -1.18 9.74
C GLU A 43 -3.10 -1.71 8.79
N TYR A 44 -3.50 -2.18 7.60
CA TYR A 44 -2.54 -2.60 6.58
C TYR A 44 -1.68 -1.43 6.11
N ILE A 45 -2.27 -0.29 5.74
CA ILE A 45 -1.53 0.89 5.26
C ILE A 45 -0.61 1.44 6.35
N LYS A 46 -1.08 1.50 7.60
CA LYS A 46 -0.26 1.93 8.74
C LYS A 46 0.98 1.05 8.90
N ALA A 47 0.82 -0.27 8.82
CA ALA A 47 1.94 -1.20 8.86
C ALA A 47 2.87 -1.05 7.65
N LEU A 48 2.30 -0.86 6.46
CA LEU A 48 3.03 -0.67 5.21
C LEU A 48 3.92 0.58 5.25
N VAL A 49 3.38 1.72 5.68
CA VAL A 49 4.14 2.97 5.83
C VAL A 49 5.25 2.83 6.87
N ARG A 50 4.98 2.16 7.99
CA ARG A 50 5.99 1.87 9.03
C ARG A 50 7.15 1.02 8.47
N ASP A 51 6.84 0.02 7.66
CA ASP A 51 7.81 -0.98 7.24
C ASP A 51 8.59 -0.59 5.98
N VAL A 52 8.00 0.20 5.09
CA VAL A 52 8.56 0.55 3.77
C VAL A 52 8.77 2.05 3.57
N GLY A 53 7.88 2.87 4.15
CA GLY A 53 7.96 4.33 4.10
C GLY A 53 8.86 4.91 5.21
N PRO A 54 8.70 6.21 5.56
CA PRO A 54 7.76 7.18 4.97
C PRO A 54 8.22 7.73 3.62
N THR A 55 9.48 7.51 3.23
CA THR A 55 10.03 7.94 1.94
C THR A 55 10.15 6.76 0.98
N GLY A 56 10.01 7.02 -0.33
CA GLY A 56 10.15 5.99 -1.35
C GLY A 56 8.97 5.01 -1.47
N LEU A 57 7.87 5.23 -0.75
CA LEU A 57 6.64 4.44 -0.87
C LEU A 57 5.57 5.24 -1.64
N LEU A 58 5.03 4.64 -2.70
CA LEU A 58 3.87 5.13 -3.43
C LEU A 58 2.68 4.19 -3.13
N LEU A 59 1.75 4.64 -2.28
CA LEU A 59 0.59 3.83 -1.90
C LEU A 59 -0.28 3.49 -3.12
N CYS A 60 -0.49 2.21 -3.34
CA CYS A 60 -1.26 1.66 -4.46
C CYS A 60 -1.81 0.28 -4.09
N PRO A 61 -2.91 -0.20 -4.71
CA PRO A 61 -3.20 -1.62 -4.72
C PRO A 61 -2.03 -2.43 -5.30
N GLY A 62 -1.89 -3.71 -4.92
CA GLY A 62 -0.85 -4.62 -5.45
C GLY A 62 -0.93 -4.93 -6.94
N CYS A 63 -1.92 -4.39 -7.63
CA CYS A 63 -2.09 -4.43 -9.08
C CYS A 63 -3.07 -3.29 -9.40
N ASP A 64 -4.31 -3.65 -9.71
CA ASP A 64 -5.43 -2.71 -9.81
C ASP A 64 -6.48 -2.99 -8.73
N GLY A 65 -7.25 -1.96 -8.37
CA GLY A 65 -8.46 -2.12 -7.56
C GLY A 65 -9.50 -2.95 -8.32
N PRO A 66 -10.04 -4.05 -7.77
CA PRO A 66 -11.05 -4.83 -8.45
C PRO A 66 -12.32 -4.03 -8.75
N ILE A 67 -13.06 -4.38 -9.81
CA ILE A 67 -14.29 -3.67 -10.21
C ILE A 67 -15.40 -3.71 -9.14
N ASN A 68 -15.37 -4.72 -8.28
CA ASN A 68 -16.27 -4.90 -7.14
C ASN A 68 -15.68 -4.40 -5.82
N THR A 69 -14.70 -3.48 -5.88
CA THR A 69 -14.19 -2.78 -4.70
C THR A 69 -15.34 -2.13 -3.94
N LYS A 70 -15.39 -2.37 -2.63
CA LYS A 70 -16.36 -1.71 -1.75
C LYS A 70 -16.01 -0.22 -1.63
N PRO A 71 -16.96 0.71 -1.86
CA PRO A 71 -16.69 2.15 -1.75
C PRO A 71 -16.06 2.55 -0.41
N GLU A 72 -16.55 2.01 0.69
CA GLU A 72 -16.03 2.28 2.04
C GLU A 72 -14.56 1.85 2.22
N ASN A 73 -14.11 0.80 1.53
CA ASN A 73 -12.72 0.35 1.58
C ASN A 73 -11.81 1.27 0.76
N MET A 74 -12.30 1.82 -0.35
CA MET A 74 -11.56 2.82 -1.13
C MET A 74 -11.48 4.16 -0.39
N GLU A 75 -12.56 4.57 0.29
CA GLU A 75 -12.56 5.74 1.16
C GLU A 75 -11.55 5.60 2.30
N ALA A 76 -11.52 4.43 2.95
CA ALA A 76 -10.54 4.10 3.97
C ALA A 76 -9.11 4.16 3.45
N PHE A 77 -8.85 3.61 2.25
CA PHE A 77 -7.55 3.66 1.60
C PHE A 77 -7.07 5.10 1.38
N VAL A 78 -7.93 5.96 0.84
CA VAL A 78 -7.61 7.38 0.60
C VAL A 78 -7.39 8.13 1.91
N ALA A 79 -8.22 7.88 2.92
CA ALA A 79 -8.13 8.55 4.20
C ALA A 79 -6.85 8.14 4.95
N ALA A 80 -6.53 6.85 5.01
CA ALA A 80 -5.27 6.34 5.56
C ALA A 80 -4.05 6.89 4.81
N GLY A 81 -4.11 6.98 3.48
CA GLY A 81 -3.04 7.58 2.68
C GLY A 81 -2.81 9.06 2.98
N ARG A 82 -3.86 9.83 3.27
CA ARG A 82 -3.74 11.23 3.70
C ARG A 82 -3.19 11.38 5.11
N GLU A 83 -3.55 10.47 6.01
CA GLU A 83 -3.09 10.48 7.41
C GLU A 83 -1.62 10.07 7.52
N TYR A 84 -1.23 8.95 6.90
CA TYR A 84 0.11 8.37 7.03
C TYR A 84 1.09 8.83 5.95
N GLY A 85 0.62 9.45 4.87
CA GLY A 85 1.45 9.99 3.79
C GLY A 85 2.09 11.35 4.09
N VAL A 86 1.90 11.90 5.30
CA VAL A 86 2.51 13.17 5.70
C VAL A 86 3.94 12.92 6.14
N VAL A 87 4.89 13.44 5.36
CA VAL A 87 6.32 13.43 5.69
C VAL A 87 6.66 14.78 6.35
N ALA A 88 7.23 14.74 7.56
CA ALA A 88 7.67 15.92 8.29
C ALA A 88 8.95 16.55 7.69
#